data_AF-A0A1Z8VWK2-F1
#
_entry.id   AF-A0A1Z8VWK2-F1
#
_cell.length_a   1.000
_cell.length_b   1.000
_cell.length_c   1.000
_cell.angle_alpha   90.00
_cell.angle_beta   90.00
_cell.angle_gamma   90.00
#
_symmetry.space_group_name_H-M   'P 1'
#
loop_
_entity.id
_entity.type
_entity.pdbx_description
1 polymer ?
#
loop_
_entity_poly.entity_id
_entity_poly.type
_entity_poly.pdbx_seq_one_letter_code
_entity_poly.pdbx_strand_id
1 'polypeptide(L)' 'MDEEFLMKCVVDTQARTFYLYSNEGDKKEVVCDNVEQFMNVLELVRATCPEDRLVYTEPLSGKIEL' A
#
# COMPACT_ATOMS: atom_id res chain seq x y z
N MET A 1 19.48 17.63 -8.85
CA MET A 1 19.20 16.48 -8.00
C MET A 1 17.71 16.32 -8.11
N ASP A 2 17.24 15.26 -8.74
CA ASP A 2 15.80 15.03 -8.83
C ASP A 2 15.30 14.65 -7.43
N GLU A 3 14.18 15.22 -7.00
CA GLU A 3 13.61 14.90 -5.70
C GLU A 3 12.96 13.50 -5.77
N GLU A 4 13.32 12.62 -4.84
CA GLU A 4 12.65 11.32 -4.69
C GLU A 4 11.27 11.55 -4.04
N PHE A 5 10.22 11.01 -4.66
CA PHE A 5 8.87 11.06 -4.15
C PHE A 5 8.15 9.73 -4.30
N LEU A 6 7.13 9.54 -3.46
CA LEU A 6 6.23 8.40 -3.55
C LEU A 6 5.43 8.45 -4.85
N MET A 7 5.65 7.50 -5.74
CA MET A 7 4.92 7.34 -6.99
C MET A 7 3.64 6.53 -6.80
N LYS A 8 3.67 5.49 -5.96
CA LYS A 8 2.52 4.60 -5.73
C LYS A 8 2.55 3.97 -4.34
N CYS A 9 1.40 3.91 -3.68
CA CYS A 9 1.16 3.14 -2.47
C CYS A 9 0.14 2.04 -2.78
N VAL A 10 0.52 0.77 -2.60
CA VAL A 10 -0.38 -0.37 -2.72
C VAL A 10 -0.75 -0.87 -1.34
N VAL A 11 -2.04 -0.89 -1.02
CA VAL A 11 -2.60 -1.41 0.22
C VAL A 11 -3.07 -2.84 -0.02
N ASP A 12 -2.46 -3.80 0.66
CA ASP A 12 -2.95 -5.17 0.73
C ASP A 12 -3.65 -5.39 2.07
N THR A 13 -4.99 -5.39 2.03
CA THR A 13 -5.82 -5.58 3.22
C THR A 13 -5.79 -7.02 3.74
N GLN A 14 -5.47 -8.01 2.90
CA GLN A 14 -5.40 -9.41 3.28
C GLN A 14 -4.09 -9.69 4.01
N ALA A 15 -2.98 -9.20 3.45
CA ALA A 15 -1.66 -9.32 4.05
C ALA A 15 -1.42 -8.34 5.21
N ARG A 16 -2.26 -7.30 5.35
CA ARG A 16 -2.04 -6.14 6.24
C ARG A 16 -0.69 -5.47 5.95
N THR A 17 -0.42 -5.23 4.67
CA THR A 17 0.87 -4.71 4.20
C THR A 17 0.67 -3.52 3.27
N PHE A 18 1.57 -2.55 3.37
CA PHE A 18 1.66 -1.43 2.44
C PHE A 18 2.95 -1.55 1.63
N TYR A 19 2.84 -1.44 0.31
CA TYR A 19 3.98 -1.41 -0.60
C TYR A 19 4.12 0.00 -1.16
N LEU A 20 5.26 0.64 -0.89
CA LEU A 20 5.58 1.99 -1.33
C LEU A 20 6.59 1.93 -2.47
N TYR A 21 6.28 2.57 -3.57
CA TYR A 21 7.12 2.65 -4.76
C TYR A 21 7.50 4.10 -5.03
N SER A 22 8.79 4.38 -5.17
CA SER A 22 9.28 5.72 -5.54
C SER A 22 9.38 5.90 -7.05
N ASN A 23 9.56 7.14 -7.50
CA ASN A 23 9.85 7.47 -8.89
C ASN A 23 11.24 7.01 -9.35
N GLU A 24 12.13 6.63 -8.43
CA GLU A 24 13.47 6.11 -8.74
C GLU A 24 13.53 4.57 -8.83
N GLY A 25 12.38 3.91 -8.60
CA GLY A 25 12.28 2.45 -8.66
C GLY A 25 12.50 1.75 -7.32
N ASP A 26 12.75 2.49 -6.25
CA ASP A 26 12.87 1.91 -4.91
C ASP A 26 11.53 1.40 -4.39
N LYS A 27 11.61 0.32 -3.60
CA LYS A 27 10.45 -0.32 -2.97
C LYS A 27 10.67 -0.42 -1.46
N LYS A 28 9.65 -0.01 -0.69
CA LYS A 28 9.56 -0.28 0.75
C LYS A 28 8.30 -1.05 1.07
N GLU A 29 8.39 -1.87 2.12
CA GLU A 29 7.26 -2.65 2.64
C GLU A 29 7.03 -2.29 4.09
N VAL A 30 5.78 -2.02 4.45
CA VAL A 30 5.34 -1.84 5.83
C VAL A 30 4.39 -2.98 6.14
N VAL A 31 4.93 -4.01 6.78
CA VAL A 31 4.17 -5.18 7.24
C VAL A 31 3.61 -4.88 8.63
N CYS A 32 2.30 -5.06 8.82
CA CYS A 32 1.65 -4.85 10.09
C CYS A 32 1.31 -6.20 10.75
N ASP A 33 1.72 -6.36 12.01
CA ASP A 33 1.52 -7.60 12.76
C ASP A 33 0.06 -7.80 13.16
N ASN A 34 -0.67 -6.70 13.34
CA ASN A 34 -2.05 -6.72 13.81
C ASN A 34 -2.91 -5.64 13.12
N VAL A 35 -4.22 -5.74 13.35
CA VAL A 35 -5.22 -4.85 12.74
C VAL A 35 -5.07 -3.41 13.23
N GLU A 36 -4.72 -3.18 14.49
CA GLU A 36 -4.54 -1.83 15.03
C GLU A 36 -3.41 -1.09 14.32
N GLN A 37 -2.24 -1.72 14.19
CA GLN A 37 -1.11 -1.17 13.42
C GLN A 37 -1.53 -0.87 11.98
N PHE A 38 -2.23 -1.81 11.34
CA PHE A 38 -2.70 -1.63 9.96
C PHE A 38 -3.63 -0.42 9.83
N MET A 39 -4.59 -0.27 10.75
CA MET A 39 -5.54 0.85 10.74
C MET A 39 -4.85 2.19 10.99
N ASN A 40 -3.88 2.24 11.91
CA ASN A 40 -3.09 3.44 12.20
C ASN A 40 -2.28 3.89 10.96
N VAL A 41 -1.65 2.95 10.26
CA VAL A 41 -0.91 3.26 9.02
C VAL A 41 -1.88 3.67 7.91
N LEU A 42 -3.02 2.98 7.77
CA LEU A 42 -4.02 3.29 6.76
C LEU A 42 -4.57 4.71 6.93
N GLU A 43 -4.83 5.15 8.16
CA GLU A 43 -5.28 6.51 8.46
C GLU A 43 -4.25 7.54 8.01
N LEU A 44 -2.98 7.34 8.35
CA LEU A 44 -1.89 8.22 7.92
C LEU A 44 -1.76 8.28 6.39
N VAL A 45 -1.80 7.12 5.73
CA VAL A 45 -1.71 7.04 4.27
C VAL A 45 -2.88 7.79 3.63
N ARG A 46 -4.11 7.60 4.11
CA ARG A 46 -5.28 8.33 3.58
C ARG A 46 -5.23 9.83 3.85
N ALA A 47 -4.57 10.27 4.91
CA ALA A 47 -4.42 11.69 5.24
C ALA A 47 -3.33 12.40 4.41
N THR A 48 -2.33 11.66 3.91
CA THR A 48 -1.11 12.25 3.32
C THR A 48 -0.82 11.82 1.88
N CYS A 49 -1.34 10.68 1.44
CA CYS A 49 -1.15 10.16 0.10
C CYS A 49 -2.23 10.72 -0.84
N PRO A 50 -1.85 11.32 -1.99
CA PRO A 50 -2.78 11.69 -3.03
C PRO A 50 -3.64 10.49 -3.49
N GLU A 51 -4.93 10.71 -3.72
CA GLU A 51 -5.88 9.65 -4.08
C GLU A 51 -5.48 8.89 -5.36
N ASP A 52 -4.84 9.58 -6.31
CA ASP A 52 -4.36 9.01 -7.58
C ASP A 52 -3.15 8.07 -7.41
N ARG A 53 -2.50 8.08 -6.25
CA ARG A 53 -1.33 7.24 -5.93
C ARG A 53 -1.66 6.09 -5.00
N LEU A 54 -2.86 6.05 -4.42
CA LEU A 54 -3.30 5.01 -3.50
C LEU A 54 -4.10 3.94 -4.25
N VAL A 55 -3.63 2.70 -4.22
CA VAL A 55 -4.27 1.57 -4.91
C VAL A 55 -4.46 0.41 -3.93
N TYR A 56 -5.58 -0.28 -4.01
CA TYR A 56 -5.84 -1.48 -3.22
C TYR A 56 -5.58 -2.72 -4.07
N THR A 57 -5.05 -3.78 -3.45
CA THR A 57 -4.99 -5.08 -4.13
C THR A 57 -6.40 -5.57 -4.43
N GLU A 58 -6.55 -6.30 -5.54
CA GLU A 58 -7.82 -6.96 -5.79
C GLU A 58 -8.05 -8.03 -4.71
N PRO A 59 -9.28 -8.18 -4.21
CA PRO A 59 -9.61 -9.31 -3.36
C PRO A 59 -9.26 -10.58 -4.12
N LEU A 60 -8.62 -11.55 -3.44
CA LEU A 60 -8.57 -12.93 -3.90
C LEU A 60 -10.01 -13.47 -3.87
N SER A 61 -10.82 -13.11 -4.85
CA SER A 61 -12.06 -13.80 -5.14
C SER A 61 -11.63 -15.17 -5.61
N GLY A 62 -11.79 -16.18 -4.76
CA GLY A 62 -11.47 -17.57 -5.08
C GLY A 62 -12.34 -18.06 -6.24
N LYS A 63 -12.01 -17.68 -7.47
CA LYS A 63 -12.40 -18.44 -8.64
C LYS A 63 -11.51 -19.66 -8.64
N ILE A 64 -12.02 -20.72 -8.00
CA ILE A 64 -11.64 -22.07 -8.37
C ILE A 64 -11.97 -22.16 -9.86
N GLU A 65 -10.94 -22.18 -10.71
CA GLU A 65 -11.12 -22.63 -12.08
C GLU A 65 -11.57 -24.10 -11.99
N LEU A 66 -12.88 -24.31 -12.13
CA LEU A 66 -13.51 -25.63 -12.26
C LEU A 66 -13.26 -26.18 -13.66
#